data_AF-A0A4P5VHC5-F1
#
_entry.id   AF-A0A4P5VHC5-F1
#
_cell.length_a   1.000
_cell.length_b   1.000
_cell.length_c   1.000
_cell.angle_alpha   90.00
_cell.angle_beta   90.00
_cell.angle_gamma   90.00
#
_symmetry.space_group_name_H-M   'P 1'
#
loop_
_entity.id
_entity.type
_entity.pdbx_description
1 polymer ?
#
loop_
_entity_poly.entity_id
_entity_poly.type
_entity_poly.pdbx_seq_one_letter_code
_entity_poly.pdbx_strand_id
1 'polypeptide(L)'
;MTRVNHTTSGDASEANSLGYAGRFGPGLPRVSDGSLLFLLHLISKMRPALEGGSRFGIVLNGSPLFTGGAGSGESEIRRYVLEDDLVEAIIGLPTDMFYNTGISTYIWILSNRKPAEYKGKVHLIDASSFWQKMRKSLGSKRKELSPEQIAEITRLFGNFEEAEHDGKTISRIFLNEDFGYRTITVERPLKDEAGNVVLGQRGKAKDQPQADSSLRDTENVTLSEDVQTYFEREVLPHESDAWIDHEKTRVGY
;
A
#
# COMPACT_ATOMS: atom_id res chain seq x y z
N MET A 1 11.12 -29.59 29.72
CA MET A 1 10.09 -29.61 28.64
C MET A 1 10.38 -28.46 27.70
N THR A 2 11.18 -28.71 26.67
CA THR A 2 11.50 -27.74 25.63
C THR A 2 10.31 -27.69 24.68
N ARG A 3 9.57 -26.58 24.64
CA ARG A 3 8.58 -26.34 23.59
C ARG A 3 9.32 -26.16 22.27
N VAL A 4 9.29 -27.20 21.44
CA VAL A 4 9.61 -27.09 20.03
C VAL A 4 8.45 -26.33 19.39
N ASN A 5 8.70 -25.10 18.93
CA ASN A 5 7.77 -24.33 18.12
C ASN A 5 7.69 -25.00 16.73
N HIS A 6 6.83 -26.02 16.62
CA HIS A 6 6.36 -26.53 15.34
C HIS A 6 5.08 -25.79 14.96
N THR A 7 5.24 -24.70 14.21
CA THR A 7 4.20 -24.14 13.35
C THR A 7 4.87 -23.11 12.43
N THR A 8 5.70 -23.59 11.51
CA THR A 8 5.82 -22.88 10.24
C THR A 8 4.43 -23.01 9.61
N SER A 9 3.65 -21.93 9.57
CA SER A 9 2.34 -21.93 8.92
C SER A 9 2.47 -22.49 7.50
N GLY A 10 1.46 -23.20 7.01
CA GLY A 10 1.49 -23.78 5.66
C GLY A 10 1.83 -22.74 4.59
N ASP A 11 1.37 -21.50 4.79
CA ASP A 11 1.64 -20.36 3.91
C ASP A 11 3.13 -19.96 3.89
N ALA A 12 3.82 -19.98 5.04
CA ALA A 12 5.25 -19.68 5.10
C ALA A 12 6.10 -20.79 4.47
N SER A 13 5.69 -22.05 4.66
CA SER A 13 6.32 -23.18 3.97
C SER A 13 6.14 -23.06 2.46
N GLU A 14 4.94 -22.71 1.99
CA GLU A 14 4.64 -22.51 0.57
C GLU A 14 5.45 -21.36 -0.03
N ALA A 15 5.49 -20.19 0.62
CA ALA A 15 6.26 -19.04 0.18
C ALA A 15 7.74 -19.39 0.00
N ASN A 16 8.34 -20.07 0.98
CA ASN A 16 9.75 -20.43 0.95
C ASN A 16 10.08 -21.52 -0.09
N SER A 17 9.16 -22.44 -0.36
CA SER A 17 9.42 -23.59 -1.24
C SER A 17 9.05 -23.35 -2.68
N LEU A 18 7.96 -22.61 -2.94
CA LEU A 18 7.41 -22.41 -4.28
C LEU A 18 7.66 -21.00 -4.82
N GLY A 19 7.95 -20.01 -3.96
CA GLY A 19 8.08 -18.61 -4.39
C GLY A 19 6.88 -18.17 -5.25
N TYR A 20 7.15 -17.57 -6.40
CA TYR A 20 6.12 -17.13 -7.36
C TYR A 20 5.38 -18.26 -8.08
N ALA A 21 5.84 -19.52 -7.98
CA ALA A 21 5.06 -20.67 -8.45
C ALA A 21 3.94 -21.05 -7.44
N GLY A 22 4.03 -20.55 -6.21
CA GLY A 22 3.00 -20.66 -5.17
C GLY A 22 2.17 -19.38 -5.04
N ARG A 23 1.25 -19.38 -4.06
CA ARG A 23 0.32 -18.26 -3.82
C ARG A 23 0.99 -17.03 -3.23
N PHE A 24 2.04 -17.22 -2.43
CA PHE A 24 2.59 -16.20 -1.54
C PHE A 24 3.99 -15.73 -1.94
N GLY A 25 4.36 -15.93 -3.21
CA GLY A 25 5.63 -15.47 -3.77
C GLY A 25 5.94 -13.99 -3.55
N PRO A 26 4.96 -13.06 -3.66
CA PRO A 26 5.19 -11.64 -3.42
C PRO A 26 5.59 -11.29 -1.98
N GLY A 27 5.27 -12.13 -0.99
CA GLY A 27 5.60 -11.89 0.41
C GLY A 27 4.52 -12.36 1.37
N LEU A 28 4.83 -12.22 2.65
CA LEU A 28 3.93 -12.57 3.75
C LEU A 28 3.71 -11.33 4.63
N PRO A 29 2.46 -10.94 4.91
CA PRO A 29 2.16 -9.88 5.85
C PRO A 29 2.47 -10.35 7.29
N ARG A 30 2.40 -9.42 8.25
CA ARG A 30 2.49 -9.76 9.67
C ARG A 30 1.43 -10.79 10.06
N VAL A 31 1.77 -11.68 10.97
CA VAL A 31 0.87 -12.75 11.47
C VAL A 31 -0.44 -12.24 12.06
N SER A 32 -0.51 -10.97 12.47
CA SER A 32 -1.72 -10.33 13.00
C SER A 32 -2.68 -9.85 11.92
N ASP A 33 -2.29 -9.87 10.64
CA ASP A 33 -3.12 -9.41 9.53
C ASP A 33 -2.95 -10.28 8.27
N GLY A 34 -3.89 -11.20 8.06
CA GLY A 34 -3.93 -12.08 6.90
C GLY A 34 -4.69 -11.53 5.70
N SER A 35 -5.13 -10.27 5.70
CA SER A 35 -6.05 -9.73 4.68
C SER A 35 -5.48 -9.88 3.26
N LEU A 36 -4.19 -9.57 3.08
CA LEU A 36 -3.50 -9.69 1.80
C LEU A 36 -3.27 -11.14 1.37
N LEU A 37 -3.27 -12.11 2.28
CA LEU A 37 -3.16 -13.54 1.92
C LEU A 37 -4.41 -14.03 1.18
N PHE A 38 -5.60 -13.54 1.56
CA PHE A 38 -6.83 -13.84 0.82
C PHE A 38 -6.81 -13.22 -0.58
N LEU A 39 -6.28 -12.01 -0.71
CA LEU A 39 -6.10 -11.36 -2.02
C LEU A 39 -5.20 -12.21 -2.93
N LEU A 40 -4.02 -12.60 -2.44
CA LEU A 40 -3.08 -13.45 -3.17
C LEU A 40 -3.68 -14.84 -3.51
N HIS A 41 -4.47 -15.41 -2.61
CA HIS A 41 -5.15 -16.67 -2.87
C HIS A 41 -6.15 -16.55 -4.04
N LEU A 42 -6.89 -15.45 -4.15
CA LEU A 42 -7.78 -15.21 -5.28
C LEU A 42 -7.01 -14.98 -6.58
N ILE A 43 -5.89 -14.23 -6.53
CA ILE A 43 -5.01 -14.01 -7.67
C ILE A 43 -4.50 -15.35 -8.22
N SER A 44 -4.09 -16.28 -7.34
CA SER A 44 -3.61 -17.60 -7.75
C SER A 44 -4.68 -18.48 -8.43
N LYS A 45 -5.95 -18.08 -8.40
CA LYS A 45 -7.08 -18.79 -9.03
C LYS A 45 -7.58 -18.08 -10.27
N MET A 46 -6.97 -16.95 -10.66
CA MET A 46 -7.33 -16.27 -11.90
C MET A 46 -7.00 -17.14 -13.10
N ARG A 47 -7.93 -17.19 -14.05
CA ARG A 47 -7.65 -17.76 -15.36
C ARG A 47 -6.56 -16.93 -16.05
N PRO A 48 -5.55 -17.54 -16.69
CA PRO A 48 -4.54 -16.80 -17.44
C PRO A 48 -5.15 -15.83 -18.47
N ALA A 49 -4.53 -14.67 -18.66
CA ALA A 49 -5.01 -13.64 -19.59
C ALA A 49 -5.15 -14.17 -21.04
N LEU A 50 -4.20 -15.01 -21.48
CA LEU A 50 -4.21 -15.68 -22.78
C LEU A 50 -5.40 -16.65 -22.97
N GLU A 51 -5.99 -17.12 -21.88
CA GLU A 51 -7.17 -18.02 -21.88
C GLU A 51 -8.49 -17.26 -21.62
N GLY A 52 -8.45 -15.93 -21.73
CA GLY A 52 -9.62 -15.06 -21.56
C GLY A 52 -9.67 -14.30 -20.23
N GLY A 53 -8.71 -14.53 -19.34
CA GLY A 53 -8.52 -13.75 -18.12
C GLY A 53 -9.63 -13.91 -17.07
N SER A 54 -9.53 -13.13 -16.01
CA SER A 54 -10.50 -13.08 -14.92
C SER A 54 -10.58 -11.68 -14.32
N ARG A 55 -11.73 -11.37 -13.71
CA ARG A 55 -11.93 -10.21 -12.86
C ARG A 55 -12.65 -10.66 -11.60
N PHE A 56 -12.21 -10.20 -10.44
CA PHE A 56 -12.89 -10.47 -9.18
C PHE A 56 -12.97 -9.22 -8.32
N GLY A 57 -13.91 -9.22 -7.37
CA GLY A 57 -14.01 -8.23 -6.31
C GLY A 57 -13.80 -8.89 -4.94
N ILE A 58 -13.08 -8.24 -4.05
CA ILE A 58 -12.92 -8.65 -2.65
C ILE A 58 -13.17 -7.46 -1.72
N VAL A 59 -13.86 -7.71 -0.61
CA VAL A 59 -14.10 -6.70 0.43
C VAL A 59 -13.04 -6.86 1.52
N LEU A 60 -12.31 -5.79 1.80
CA LEU A 60 -11.25 -5.73 2.81
C LEU A 60 -11.49 -4.56 3.77
N ASN A 61 -10.84 -4.58 4.93
CA ASN A 61 -10.73 -3.39 5.78
C ASN A 61 -9.70 -2.41 5.17
N GLY A 62 -9.38 -1.33 5.89
CA GLY A 62 -8.40 -0.35 5.41
C GLY A 62 -6.94 -0.83 5.43
N SER A 63 -6.60 -1.87 6.18
CA SER A 63 -5.19 -2.24 6.42
C SER A 63 -4.39 -2.51 5.13
N PRO A 64 -4.89 -3.29 4.15
CA PRO A 64 -4.20 -3.51 2.88
C PRO A 64 -3.72 -2.25 2.15
N LEU A 65 -4.33 -1.09 2.39
CA LEU A 65 -4.00 0.16 1.71
C LEU A 65 -2.74 0.84 2.25
N PHE A 66 -2.37 0.64 3.52
CA PHE A 66 -1.35 1.48 4.16
C PHE A 66 -0.44 0.76 5.15
N THR A 67 -0.72 -0.49 5.55
CA THR A 67 0.15 -1.17 6.51
C THR A 67 1.40 -1.71 5.84
N GLY A 68 2.52 -1.69 6.57
CA GLY A 68 3.80 -2.17 6.10
C GLY A 68 4.57 -1.15 5.28
N GLY A 69 5.75 -0.76 5.78
CA GLY A 69 6.64 0.17 5.09
C GLY A 69 7.44 -0.50 3.97
N ALA A 70 8.24 0.30 3.26
CA ALA A 70 9.11 -0.15 2.17
C ALA A 70 9.90 -1.43 2.53
N GLY A 71 9.79 -2.46 1.68
CA GLY A 71 10.43 -3.76 1.87
C GLY A 71 9.73 -4.71 2.85
N SER A 72 8.61 -4.33 3.47
CA SER A 72 7.78 -5.27 4.23
C SER A 72 6.94 -6.13 3.30
N GLY A 73 6.48 -7.29 3.79
CA GLY A 73 5.65 -8.19 2.98
C GLY A 73 4.36 -7.55 2.48
N GLU A 74 3.70 -6.70 3.28
CA GLU A 74 2.52 -5.95 2.82
C GLU A 74 2.84 -5.02 1.65
N SER A 75 3.98 -4.31 1.74
CA SER A 75 4.43 -3.38 0.70
C SER A 75 4.87 -4.10 -0.57
N GLU A 76 5.53 -5.27 -0.46
CA GLU A 76 5.90 -6.10 -1.60
C GLU A 76 4.68 -6.74 -2.28
N ILE A 77 3.64 -7.10 -1.52
CA ILE A 77 2.37 -7.55 -2.09
C ILE A 77 1.67 -6.42 -2.83
N ARG A 78 1.61 -5.20 -2.26
CA ARG A 78 1.07 -4.03 -2.95
C ARG A 78 1.84 -3.71 -4.22
N ARG A 79 3.18 -3.72 -4.16
CA ARG A 79 4.05 -3.59 -5.34
C ARG A 79 3.64 -4.59 -6.40
N TYR A 80 3.58 -5.88 -6.05
CA TYR A 80 3.20 -6.93 -7.00
C TYR A 80 1.87 -6.66 -7.69
N VAL A 81 0.80 -6.36 -6.94
CA VAL A 81 -0.53 -6.17 -7.54
C VAL A 81 -0.67 -4.88 -8.36
N LEU A 82 0.17 -3.86 -8.09
CA LEU A 82 0.19 -2.59 -8.81
C LEU A 82 1.11 -2.64 -10.03
N GLU A 83 2.33 -3.16 -9.90
CA GLU A 83 3.31 -3.28 -10.99
C GLU A 83 2.89 -4.31 -12.03
N ASP A 84 2.28 -5.44 -11.63
CA ASP A 84 1.66 -6.39 -12.57
C ASP A 84 0.32 -5.89 -13.13
N ASP A 85 -0.08 -4.66 -12.80
CA ASP A 85 -1.26 -3.97 -13.31
C ASP A 85 -2.55 -4.76 -13.08
N LEU A 86 -2.68 -5.36 -11.89
CA LEU A 86 -3.82 -6.20 -11.52
C LEU A 86 -4.95 -5.39 -10.86
N VAL A 87 -4.62 -4.38 -10.04
CA VAL A 87 -5.64 -3.56 -9.34
C VAL A 87 -6.33 -2.64 -10.33
N GLU A 88 -7.60 -2.90 -10.63
CA GLU A 88 -8.41 -2.08 -11.56
C GLU A 88 -9.12 -0.94 -10.85
N ALA A 89 -9.70 -1.20 -9.67
CA ALA A 89 -10.34 -0.17 -8.88
C ALA A 89 -10.30 -0.46 -7.37
N ILE A 90 -10.32 0.59 -6.56
CA ILE A 90 -10.54 0.53 -5.11
C ILE A 90 -11.70 1.45 -4.77
N ILE A 91 -12.75 0.88 -4.17
CA ILE A 91 -14.00 1.58 -3.86
C ILE A 91 -14.14 1.68 -2.35
N GLY A 92 -14.04 2.90 -1.79
CA GLY A 92 -14.26 3.17 -0.37
C GLY A 92 -15.74 3.18 -0.03
N LEU A 93 -16.19 2.26 0.82
CA LEU A 93 -17.59 2.15 1.22
C LEU A 93 -17.90 2.99 2.47
N PRO A 94 -19.19 3.30 2.72
CA PRO A 94 -19.59 3.92 3.98
C PRO A 94 -19.20 3.07 5.20
N THR A 95 -19.00 3.74 6.33
CA THR A 95 -18.96 3.09 7.64
C THR A 95 -20.28 2.41 7.98
N ASP A 96 -20.34 1.60 9.03
CA ASP A 96 -21.59 0.98 9.52
C ASP A 96 -22.38 0.18 8.45
N MET A 97 -21.68 -0.37 7.45
CA MET A 97 -22.25 -1.18 6.36
C MET A 97 -22.31 -2.67 6.69
N PHE A 98 -21.64 -3.13 7.74
CA PHE A 98 -21.52 -4.53 8.12
C PHE A 98 -22.02 -4.79 9.54
N TYR A 99 -22.58 -5.98 9.77
CA TYR A 99 -23.18 -6.37 11.06
C TYR A 99 -22.19 -6.34 12.22
N ASN A 100 -20.99 -6.86 11.99
CA ASN A 100 -19.97 -7.11 13.02
C ASN A 100 -19.02 -5.94 13.25
N THR A 101 -19.05 -4.89 12.42
CA THR A 101 -18.09 -3.78 12.51
C THR A 101 -18.65 -2.48 11.93
N GLY A 102 -18.31 -1.36 12.56
CA GLY A 102 -18.62 -0.01 12.10
C GLY A 102 -17.52 0.64 11.27
N ILE A 103 -16.41 -0.05 11.02
CA ILE A 103 -15.26 0.51 10.30
C ILE A 103 -15.55 0.76 8.82
N SER A 104 -14.76 1.62 8.20
CA SER A 104 -14.72 1.74 6.73
C SER A 104 -14.13 0.48 6.10
N THR A 105 -14.70 0.07 4.98
CA THR A 105 -14.30 -1.10 4.20
C THR A 105 -14.14 -0.72 2.74
N TYR A 106 -13.37 -1.51 2.01
CA TYR A 106 -13.00 -1.21 0.64
C TYR A 106 -13.30 -2.41 -0.25
N ILE A 107 -13.88 -2.18 -1.42
CA ILE A 107 -13.94 -3.18 -2.48
C ILE A 107 -12.72 -3.01 -3.36
N TRP A 108 -11.88 -4.03 -3.43
CA TRP A 108 -10.81 -4.10 -4.40
C TRP A 108 -11.29 -4.89 -5.60
N ILE A 109 -11.23 -4.29 -6.78
CA ILE A 109 -11.49 -4.96 -8.06
C ILE A 109 -10.15 -5.23 -8.73
N LEU A 110 -9.89 -6.49 -9.04
CA LEU A 110 -8.67 -6.90 -9.73
C LEU A 110 -9.02 -7.58 -11.04
N SER A 111 -8.22 -7.30 -12.08
CA SER A 111 -8.31 -7.98 -13.37
C SER A 111 -6.93 -8.15 -14.01
N ASN A 112 -6.68 -9.34 -14.55
CA ASN A 112 -5.52 -9.59 -15.41
C ASN A 112 -5.85 -9.37 -16.90
N ARG A 113 -7.02 -8.80 -17.19
CA ARG A 113 -7.52 -8.47 -18.53
C ARG A 113 -8.18 -7.09 -18.54
N LYS A 114 -7.48 -6.09 -18.01
CA LYS A 114 -7.89 -4.69 -18.11
C LYS A 114 -8.01 -4.25 -19.58
N PRO A 115 -9.04 -3.45 -19.94
CA PRO A 115 -9.10 -2.72 -21.21
C PRO A 115 -7.84 -1.86 -21.43
N ALA A 116 -7.50 -1.57 -22.69
CA ALA A 116 -6.27 -0.87 -23.05
C ALA A 116 -6.18 0.52 -22.42
N GLU A 117 -7.31 1.22 -22.35
CA GLU A 117 -7.47 2.54 -21.75
C GLU A 117 -7.26 2.56 -20.22
N TYR A 118 -7.40 1.40 -19.55
CA TYR A 118 -7.26 1.23 -18.09
C TYR A 118 -5.85 0.72 -17.70
N LYS A 119 -5.02 0.37 -18.69
CA LYS A 119 -3.67 -0.16 -18.44
C LYS A 119 -2.76 0.86 -17.77
N GLY A 120 -2.04 0.41 -16.74
CA GLY A 120 -1.13 1.24 -15.95
C GLY A 120 -1.85 2.19 -15.00
N LYS A 121 -3.16 2.00 -14.78
CA LYS A 121 -4.00 2.90 -13.98
C LYS A 121 -4.83 2.14 -12.94
N VAL A 122 -5.16 2.85 -11.88
CA VAL A 122 -6.09 2.45 -10.82
C VAL A 122 -7.20 3.48 -10.70
N HIS A 123 -8.43 3.00 -10.62
CA HIS A 123 -9.60 3.85 -10.39
C HIS A 123 -9.97 3.90 -8.91
N LEU A 124 -9.88 5.08 -8.29
CA LEU A 124 -10.32 5.27 -6.90
C LEU A 124 -11.72 5.89 -6.90
N ILE A 125 -12.66 5.22 -6.21
CA ILE A 125 -14.03 5.70 -6.05
C ILE A 125 -14.33 5.85 -4.55
N ASP A 126 -14.62 7.07 -4.11
CA ASP A 126 -15.07 7.35 -2.74
C ASP A 126 -16.60 7.32 -2.69
N ALA A 127 -17.13 6.18 -2.24
CA ALA A 127 -18.55 5.97 -1.99
C ALA A 127 -18.92 6.15 -0.51
N SER A 128 -18.06 6.76 0.33
CA SER A 128 -18.29 6.87 1.78
C SER A 128 -19.55 7.68 2.15
N SER A 129 -19.95 8.62 1.29
CA SER A 129 -21.18 9.41 1.42
C SER A 129 -22.42 8.74 0.82
N PHE A 130 -22.26 7.64 0.09
CA PHE A 130 -23.33 6.96 -0.61
C PHE A 130 -24.04 6.03 0.36
N TRP A 131 -25.01 6.52 1.11
CA TRP A 131 -25.81 5.66 1.96
C TRP A 131 -27.19 6.24 2.22
N GLN A 132 -28.10 5.37 2.65
CA GLN A 132 -29.33 5.73 3.32
C GLN A 132 -29.39 5.06 4.69
N LYS A 133 -30.11 5.68 5.62
CA LYS A 133 -30.29 5.12 6.96
C LYS A 133 -31.17 3.87 6.87
N MET A 134 -30.72 2.77 7.45
CA MET A 134 -31.55 1.58 7.55
C MET A 134 -32.77 1.83 8.44
N ARG A 135 -33.92 1.26 8.06
CA ARG A 135 -35.13 1.31 8.89
C ARG A 135 -34.94 0.67 10.26
N LYS A 136 -34.17 -0.43 10.32
CA LYS A 136 -33.82 -1.13 11.56
C LYS A 136 -32.34 -1.49 11.52
N SER A 137 -31.58 -0.98 12.47
CA SER A 137 -30.17 -1.32 12.64
C SER A 137 -30.01 -2.80 12.99
N LEU A 138 -28.91 -3.40 12.55
CA LEU A 138 -28.53 -4.77 12.84
C LEU A 138 -27.10 -4.76 13.37
N GLY A 139 -26.92 -4.93 14.68
CA GLY A 139 -25.60 -4.81 15.31
C GLY A 139 -24.97 -3.44 15.03
N SER A 140 -23.78 -3.44 14.41
CA SER A 140 -23.11 -2.22 13.94
C SER A 140 -23.65 -1.70 12.61
N LYS A 141 -24.40 -2.50 11.86
CA LYS A 141 -24.96 -2.10 10.57
C LYS A 141 -26.10 -1.11 10.76
N ARG A 142 -25.91 0.12 10.27
CA ARG A 142 -26.90 1.21 10.34
C ARG A 142 -27.16 1.86 8.98
N LYS A 143 -26.30 1.58 8.02
CA LYS A 143 -26.32 2.16 6.68
C LYS A 143 -26.47 1.07 5.62
N GLU A 144 -27.09 1.44 4.53
CA GLU A 144 -27.18 0.61 3.32
C GLU A 144 -27.06 1.49 2.07
N LEU A 145 -26.60 0.92 0.97
CA LEU A 145 -26.63 1.58 -0.33
C LEU A 145 -28.05 1.47 -0.90
N SER A 146 -28.61 2.56 -1.40
CA SER A 146 -29.83 2.49 -2.22
C SER A 146 -29.53 1.88 -3.60
N PRO A 147 -30.53 1.35 -4.32
CA PRO A 147 -30.35 0.88 -5.68
C PRO A 147 -29.74 1.93 -6.62
N GLU A 148 -30.13 3.20 -6.46
CA GLU A 148 -29.63 4.33 -7.24
C GLU A 148 -28.15 4.61 -6.93
N GLN A 149 -27.76 4.53 -5.65
CA GLN A 149 -26.36 4.66 -5.22
C GLN A 149 -25.49 3.52 -5.77
N ILE A 150 -26.01 2.29 -5.77
CA ILE A 150 -25.32 1.14 -6.39
C ILE A 150 -25.16 1.35 -7.90
N ALA A 151 -26.21 1.82 -8.57
CA ALA A 151 -26.19 2.10 -10.00
C ALA A 151 -25.14 3.18 -10.33
N GLU A 152 -25.05 4.23 -9.52
CA GLU A 152 -24.06 5.29 -9.73
C GLU A 152 -22.62 4.79 -9.52
N ILE A 153 -22.34 4.05 -8.45
CA ILE A 153 -21.01 3.46 -8.23
C ILE A 153 -20.63 2.52 -9.39
N THR A 154 -21.59 1.72 -9.86
CA THR A 154 -21.39 0.80 -10.98
C THR A 154 -21.15 1.55 -12.29
N ARG A 155 -21.84 2.66 -12.50
CA ARG A 155 -21.67 3.53 -13.67
C ARG A 155 -20.29 4.19 -13.67
N LEU A 156 -19.88 4.78 -12.55
CA LEU A 156 -18.55 5.37 -12.37
C LEU A 156 -17.47 4.33 -12.69
N PHE A 157 -17.52 3.16 -12.04
CA PHE A 157 -16.58 2.06 -12.29
C PHE A 157 -16.60 1.57 -13.74
N GLY A 158 -17.79 1.35 -14.31
CA GLY A 158 -17.94 0.80 -15.65
C GLY A 158 -17.49 1.74 -16.76
N ASN A 159 -17.72 3.05 -16.59
CA ASN A 159 -17.33 4.08 -17.53
C ASN A 159 -15.88 4.55 -17.37
N PHE A 160 -15.24 4.24 -16.23
CA PHE A 160 -13.88 4.67 -15.91
C PHE A 160 -13.72 6.19 -16.06
N GLU A 161 -14.61 6.92 -15.40
CA GLU A 161 -14.71 8.37 -15.48
C GLU A 161 -14.37 9.04 -14.15
N GLU A 162 -13.72 10.20 -14.20
CA GLU A 162 -13.56 11.06 -13.05
C GLU A 162 -14.84 11.84 -12.77
N ALA A 163 -15.15 12.08 -11.50
CA ALA A 163 -16.39 12.72 -11.09
C ALA A 163 -16.24 13.46 -9.76
N GLU A 164 -17.03 14.52 -9.65
CA GLU A 164 -17.21 15.28 -8.41
C GLU A 164 -18.68 15.29 -8.01
N HIS A 165 -18.92 15.32 -6.70
CA HIS A 165 -20.25 15.48 -6.12
C HIS A 165 -20.16 16.50 -4.98
N ASP A 166 -20.98 17.54 -5.05
CA ASP A 166 -20.98 18.65 -4.08
C ASP A 166 -19.58 19.26 -3.83
N GLY A 167 -18.80 19.43 -4.90
CA GLY A 167 -17.44 19.98 -4.84
C GLY A 167 -16.40 19.05 -4.20
N LYS A 168 -16.72 17.77 -4.03
CA LYS A 168 -15.79 16.73 -3.58
C LYS A 168 -15.54 15.75 -4.71
N THR A 169 -14.28 15.46 -4.99
CA THR A 169 -13.89 14.38 -5.89
C THR A 169 -14.35 13.04 -5.31
N ILE A 170 -15.24 12.35 -6.02
CA ILE A 170 -15.75 11.03 -5.64
C ILE A 170 -15.19 9.91 -6.53
N SER A 171 -14.56 10.28 -7.64
CA SER A 171 -14.03 9.34 -8.62
C SER A 171 -12.80 9.97 -9.28
N ARG A 172 -11.65 9.30 -9.20
CA ARG A 172 -10.39 9.79 -9.75
C ARG A 172 -9.50 8.65 -10.23
N ILE A 173 -8.76 8.89 -11.31
CA ILE A 173 -7.91 7.89 -11.93
C ILE A 173 -6.46 8.26 -11.67
N PHE A 174 -5.68 7.29 -11.20
CA PHE A 174 -4.28 7.43 -10.88
C PHE A 174 -3.45 6.48 -11.72
N LEU A 175 -2.18 6.84 -11.96
CA LEU A 175 -1.19 5.92 -12.50
C LEU A 175 -0.77 4.94 -11.41
N ASN A 176 -0.34 3.73 -11.78
CA ASN A 176 0.15 2.75 -10.80
C ASN A 176 1.35 3.30 -10.01
N GLU A 177 2.19 4.13 -10.64
CA GLU A 177 3.35 4.76 -10.01
C GLU A 177 3.00 5.81 -8.95
N ASP A 178 1.79 6.39 -8.99
CA ASP A 178 1.32 7.37 -7.99
C ASP A 178 1.19 6.77 -6.58
N PHE A 179 1.11 5.43 -6.49
CA PHE A 179 1.00 4.70 -5.23
C PHE A 179 2.36 4.32 -4.64
N GLY A 180 3.44 4.46 -5.42
CA GLY A 180 4.78 4.12 -4.96
C GLY A 180 5.47 5.29 -4.27
N TYR A 181 6.41 4.97 -3.39
CA TYR A 181 7.29 5.92 -2.73
C TYR A 181 8.70 5.33 -2.52
N ARG A 182 9.65 6.19 -2.16
CA ARG A 182 10.99 5.86 -1.70
C ARG A 182 11.09 6.25 -0.23
N THR A 183 11.33 5.28 0.64
CA THR A 183 11.78 5.57 2.00
C THR A 183 13.27 5.85 1.95
N ILE A 184 13.67 7.10 2.18
CA ILE A 184 15.06 7.53 2.28
C ILE A 184 15.48 7.52 3.74
N THR A 185 16.74 7.18 4.02
CA THR A 185 17.31 7.32 5.37
C THR A 185 18.06 8.64 5.45
N VAL A 186 17.63 9.48 6.38
CA VAL A 186 18.26 10.76 6.69
C VAL A 186 19.23 10.52 7.84
N GLU A 187 20.52 10.69 7.56
CA GLU A 187 21.58 10.61 8.55
C GLU A 187 21.99 12.01 8.98
N ARG A 188 22.36 12.14 10.26
CA ARG A 188 22.90 13.37 10.85
C ARG A 188 24.25 13.08 11.48
N PRO A 189 25.16 14.06 11.54
CA PRO A 189 26.51 13.81 12.03
C PRO A 189 26.50 13.65 13.55
N LEU A 190 27.27 12.67 14.03
CA LEU A 190 27.64 12.56 15.43
C LEU A 190 28.53 13.74 15.80
N LYS A 191 28.19 14.40 16.91
CA LYS A 191 28.94 15.53 17.45
C LYS A 191 29.58 15.15 18.78
N ASP A 192 30.81 15.59 19.01
CA ASP A 192 31.48 15.46 20.30
C ASP A 192 30.91 16.45 21.34
N GLU A 193 31.41 16.41 22.58
CA GLU A 193 30.96 17.30 23.66
C GLU A 193 31.19 18.79 23.35
N ALA A 194 32.12 19.11 22.44
CA ALA A 194 32.40 20.46 21.98
C ALA A 194 31.56 20.86 20.74
N GLY A 195 30.70 19.97 20.25
CA GLY A 195 29.84 20.20 19.09
C GLY A 195 30.51 19.95 17.74
N ASN A 196 31.72 19.39 17.70
CA ASN A 196 32.43 19.11 16.45
C ASN A 196 31.99 17.78 15.84
N VAL A 197 31.89 17.74 14.51
CA VAL A 197 31.57 16.50 13.78
C VAL A 197 32.66 15.46 13.98
N VAL A 198 32.27 14.28 14.44
CA VAL A 198 33.14 13.12 14.55
C VAL A 198 33.30 12.49 13.17
N LEU A 199 34.55 12.26 12.76
CA LEU A 199 34.87 11.63 11.48
C LEU A 199 35.16 10.14 11.64
N GLY A 200 34.73 9.34 10.66
CA GLY A 200 35.06 7.93 10.60
C GLY A 200 36.57 7.71 10.45
N GLN A 201 37.11 6.74 11.20
CA GLN A 201 38.56 6.51 11.26
C GLN A 201 39.06 5.42 10.30
N ARG A 202 38.17 4.56 9.77
CA ARG A 202 38.51 3.37 8.97
C ARG A 202 37.41 3.01 7.97
N GLY A 203 37.78 2.25 6.94
CA GLY A 203 36.84 1.73 5.94
C GLY A 203 36.35 2.78 4.94
N LYS A 204 35.20 2.54 4.32
CA LYS A 204 34.58 3.45 3.34
C LYS A 204 34.23 4.84 3.91
N ALA A 205 33.97 4.90 5.22
CA ALA A 205 33.61 6.12 5.93
C ALA A 205 34.82 6.88 6.49
N LYS A 206 36.05 6.51 6.12
CA LYS A 206 37.24 7.22 6.59
C LYS A 206 37.18 8.69 6.13
N ASP A 207 37.41 9.61 7.05
CA ASP A 207 37.38 11.06 6.83
C ASP A 207 35.99 11.62 6.45
N GLN A 208 34.93 10.80 6.54
CA GLN A 208 33.53 11.22 6.35
C GLN A 208 32.85 11.43 7.71
N PRO A 209 31.81 12.30 7.79
CA PRO A 209 30.99 12.43 8.99
C PRO A 209 30.45 11.07 9.45
N GLN A 210 30.69 10.74 10.71
CA GLN A 210 30.09 9.56 11.33
C GLN A 210 28.62 9.84 11.60
N ALA A 211 27.72 8.94 11.20
CA ALA A 211 26.30 9.06 11.49
C ALA A 211 26.00 8.87 12.99
N ASP A 212 25.14 9.73 13.54
CA ASP A 212 24.52 9.54 14.84
C ASP A 212 23.26 8.68 14.70
N SER A 213 23.34 7.42 15.12
CA SER A 213 22.20 6.50 15.04
C SER A 213 21.00 6.92 15.88
N SER A 214 21.17 7.81 16.88
CA SER A 214 20.07 8.30 17.72
C SER A 214 19.29 9.44 17.07
N LEU A 215 19.90 10.10 16.07
CA LEU A 215 19.29 11.20 15.31
C LEU A 215 18.88 10.78 13.90
N ARG A 216 19.08 9.51 13.54
CA ARG A 216 18.66 8.96 12.25
C ARG A 216 17.14 8.99 12.13
N ASP A 217 16.67 9.43 10.98
CA ASP A 217 15.25 9.41 10.63
C ASP A 217 15.03 8.85 9.22
N THR A 218 13.78 8.71 8.83
CA THR A 218 13.36 8.30 7.49
C THR A 218 12.27 9.20 6.96
N GLU A 219 12.36 9.53 5.67
CA GLU A 219 11.37 10.29 4.94
C GLU A 219 10.81 9.47 3.78
N ASN A 220 9.53 9.68 3.44
CA ASN A 220 8.89 9.02 2.30
C ASN A 220 8.69 10.03 1.18
N VAL A 221 9.36 9.80 0.04
CA VAL A 221 9.29 10.65 -1.15
C VAL A 221 8.51 9.90 -2.23
N THR A 222 7.50 10.52 -2.84
CA THR A 222 6.71 9.88 -3.91
C THR A 222 7.59 9.47 -5.09
N LEU A 223 7.22 8.42 -5.85
CA LEU A 223 8.04 7.97 -6.97
C LEU A 223 8.20 9.00 -8.10
N SER A 224 7.21 9.88 -8.26
CA SER A 224 7.19 10.96 -9.25
C SER A 224 8.06 12.17 -8.87
N GLU A 225 8.51 12.25 -7.62
CA GLU A 225 9.37 13.32 -7.13
C GLU A 225 10.84 12.89 -7.07
N ASP A 226 11.72 13.81 -7.45
CA ASP A 226 13.16 13.64 -7.29
C ASP A 226 13.55 13.75 -5.80
N VAL A 227 14.27 12.75 -5.31
CA VAL A 227 14.65 12.62 -3.90
C VAL A 227 15.53 13.80 -3.45
N GLN A 228 16.46 14.23 -4.29
CA GLN A 228 17.37 15.33 -3.93
C GLN A 228 16.60 16.64 -3.81
N THR A 229 15.68 16.90 -4.74
CA THR A 229 14.80 18.06 -4.73
C THR A 229 13.91 18.11 -3.48
N TYR A 230 13.29 16.97 -3.10
CA TYR A 230 12.54 16.88 -1.84
C TYR A 230 13.43 17.18 -0.64
N PHE A 231 14.61 16.55 -0.58
CA PHE A 231 15.53 16.68 0.54
C PHE A 231 16.02 18.12 0.75
N GLU A 232 16.35 18.82 -0.33
CA GLU A 232 16.75 20.24 -0.28
C GLU A 232 15.62 21.16 0.16
N ARG A 233 14.37 20.82 -0.18
CA ARG A 233 13.19 21.64 0.13
C ARG A 233 12.66 21.40 1.55
N GLU A 234 12.60 20.14 1.98
CA GLU A 234 11.90 19.74 3.20
C GLU A 234 12.83 19.38 4.36
N VAL A 235 14.07 18.93 4.09
CA VAL A 235 14.98 18.47 5.16
C VAL A 235 16.07 19.49 5.47
N LEU A 236 16.84 19.92 4.47
CA LEU A 236 17.98 20.82 4.67
C LEU A 236 17.66 22.17 5.34
N PRO A 237 16.47 22.78 5.18
CA PRO A 237 16.11 24.00 5.91
C PRO A 237 16.00 23.82 7.42
N HIS A 238 15.75 22.59 7.88
CA HIS A 238 15.63 22.22 9.29
C HIS A 238 16.90 21.56 9.81
N GLU A 239 17.60 20.78 8.97
CA GLU A 239 18.78 20.00 9.32
C GLU A 239 19.88 20.17 8.28
N SER A 240 20.61 21.29 8.37
CA SER A 240 21.56 21.73 7.35
C SER A 240 22.78 20.84 7.13
N ASP A 241 23.12 19.98 8.10
CA ASP A 241 24.25 19.06 8.05
C ASP A 241 23.83 17.60 7.82
N ALA A 242 22.55 17.37 7.51
CA ALA A 242 22.04 16.04 7.17
C ALA A 242 22.46 15.60 5.76
N TRP A 243 22.51 14.27 5.57
CA TRP A 243 22.69 13.67 4.24
C TRP A 243 21.83 12.41 4.09
N ILE A 244 21.63 12.00 2.84
CA ILE A 244 20.88 10.79 2.52
C ILE A 244 21.82 9.58 2.48
N ASP A 245 21.47 8.51 3.20
CA ASP A 245 22.07 7.20 2.97
C ASP A 245 21.34 6.48 1.83
N HIS A 246 21.89 6.63 0.62
CA HIS A 246 21.35 6.02 -0.59
C HIS A 246 21.39 4.47 -0.56
N GLU A 247 22.33 3.85 0.17
CA GLU A 247 22.40 2.38 0.27
C GLU A 247 21.23 1.81 1.07
N LYS A 248 20.64 2.62 1.97
CA LYS A 248 19.44 2.27 2.76
C LYS A 248 18.13 2.71 2.14
N THR A 249 18.14 3.41 1.02
CA THR A 249 16.91 3.81 0.34
C THR A 249 16.15 2.57 -0.17
N ARG A 250 14.85 2.50 0.09
CA ARG A 250 13.99 1.38 -0.32
C ARG A 250 12.75 1.92 -1.02
N VAL A 251 12.32 1.25 -2.08
CA VAL A 251 11.02 1.52 -2.68
C VAL A 251 9.95 0.87 -1.81
N GLY A 252 8.81 1.53 -1.68
CA GLY A 252 7.60 1.04 -1.04
C GLY A 252 6.39 1.35 -1.89
N TYR A 253 5.32 0.60 -1.63
CA TYR A 253 3.97 0.79 -2.11
C TYR A 253 3.01 0.63 -0.94
#